data_AF-A0A2S7KTZ3-F1
#
_entry.id   AF-A0A2S7KTZ3-F1
#
_cell.length_a   1.000
_cell.length_b   1.000
_cell.length_c   1.000
_cell.angle_alpha   90.00
_cell.angle_beta   90.00
_cell.angle_gamma   90.00
#
_symmetry.space_group_name_H-M   'P 1'
#
loop_
_entity.id
_entity.type
_entity.pdbx_description
1 polymer ?
#
loop_
_entity_poly.entity_id
_entity_poly.type
_entity_poly.pdbx_seq_one_letter_code
_entity_poly.pdbx_strand_id
1 'polypeptide(L)'
;MENVLQYYEFSLFKKDESDAFSGNEIAFTALNETHFLIFEKKEETYNLYVSKYANKKEVGVNMPEILELLVENYDKSIPEHRMAIKQYLN
;
A
#
# COMPACT_ATOMS: atom_id res chain seq x y z
N MET A 1 -11.59 -3.82 6.06
CA MET A 1 -10.18 -3.65 5.69
C MET A 1 -9.24 -4.01 6.85
N GLU A 2 -9.58 -3.62 8.08
CA GLU A 2 -8.75 -3.79 9.30
C GLU A 2 -8.12 -5.19 9.49
N ASN A 3 -8.89 -6.28 9.36
CA ASN A 3 -8.34 -7.64 9.51
C ASN A 3 -7.23 -7.97 8.49
N VAL A 4 -7.32 -7.43 7.27
CA VAL A 4 -6.29 -7.64 6.23
C VAL A 4 -5.03 -6.87 6.59
N LEU A 5 -5.19 -5.60 7.01
CA LEU A 5 -4.07 -4.74 7.40
C LEU A 5 -3.34 -5.32 8.61
N GLN A 6 -4.06 -5.76 9.63
CA GLN A 6 -3.46 -6.37 10.82
C GLN A 6 -2.74 -7.68 10.50
N TYR A 7 -3.34 -8.53 9.65
CA TYR A 7 -2.75 -9.82 9.29
C TYR A 7 -1.43 -9.67 8.51
N TYR A 8 -1.31 -8.65 7.67
CA TYR A 8 -0.12 -8.38 6.86
C TYR A 8 0.75 -7.23 7.41
N GLU A 9 0.57 -6.88 8.69
CA GLU A 9 1.37 -5.88 9.42
C GLU A 9 1.45 -4.50 8.74
N PHE A 10 0.37 -4.07 8.10
CA PHE A 10 0.27 -2.71 7.57
C PHE A 10 0.19 -1.69 8.71
N SER A 11 0.75 -0.51 8.45
CA SER A 11 0.58 0.67 9.28
C SER A 11 -0.90 1.06 9.39
N LEU A 12 -1.20 1.92 10.36
CA LEU A 12 -2.44 2.69 10.32
C LEU A 12 -2.47 3.59 9.09
N PHE A 13 -3.68 3.91 8.63
CA PHE A 13 -3.87 4.92 7.59
C PHE A 13 -3.37 6.27 8.09
N LYS A 14 -2.59 6.94 7.24
CA LYS A 14 -2.13 8.31 7.43
C LYS A 14 -2.32 9.08 6.14
N LYS A 15 -2.46 10.39 6.21
CA LYS A 15 -2.55 11.22 5.01
C LYS A 15 -1.24 11.16 4.22
N ASP A 16 -1.33 11.04 2.90
CA ASP A 16 -0.21 11.22 1.99
C ASP A 16 0.12 12.71 1.84
N GLU A 17 1.39 13.06 2.03
CA GLU A 17 1.94 14.40 1.80
C GLU A 17 2.93 14.42 0.63
N SER A 18 3.11 13.29 -0.08
CA SER A 18 4.05 13.15 -1.20
C SER A 18 3.49 13.53 -2.57
N ASP A 19 2.21 13.85 -2.66
CA ASP A 19 1.40 14.00 -3.89
C ASP A 19 1.29 12.73 -4.75
N ALA A 20 1.98 11.63 -4.43
CA ALA A 20 1.93 10.39 -5.20
C ALA A 20 0.55 9.71 -5.19
N PHE A 21 -0.23 9.92 -4.13
CA PHE A 21 -1.55 9.34 -3.94
C PHE A 21 -2.64 10.41 -3.88
N SER A 22 -2.44 11.55 -4.57
CA SER A 22 -3.40 12.67 -4.62
C SER A 22 -3.83 13.20 -3.25
N GLY A 23 -2.98 13.07 -2.23
CA GLY A 23 -3.31 13.47 -0.84
C GLY A 23 -4.29 12.56 -0.12
N ASN A 24 -4.57 11.37 -0.66
CA ASN A 24 -5.42 10.35 -0.05
C ASN A 24 -4.75 9.73 1.19
N GLU A 25 -5.54 9.01 2.00
CA GLU A 25 -4.98 8.26 3.13
C GLU A 25 -4.29 7.00 2.61
N ILE A 26 -3.09 6.72 3.11
CA ILE A 26 -2.32 5.53 2.78
C ILE A 26 -1.94 4.72 4.02
N ALA A 27 -1.91 3.41 3.87
CA ALA A 27 -1.35 2.46 4.83
C ALA A 27 -0.29 1.62 4.11
N PHE A 28 0.82 1.29 4.76
CA PHE A 28 1.90 0.57 4.10
C PHE A 28 2.49 -0.53 4.97
N THR A 29 3.09 -1.53 4.34
CA THR A 29 3.94 -2.54 4.98
C THR A 29 5.25 -2.68 4.21
N ALA A 30 6.32 -3.04 4.92
CA ALA A 30 7.64 -3.21 4.33
C ALA A 30 7.80 -4.62 3.77
N LEU A 31 8.14 -4.73 2.49
CA LEU A 31 8.58 -5.99 1.88
C LEU A 31 10.07 -6.23 2.16
N ASN A 32 10.85 -5.14 2.15
CA ASN A 32 12.25 -5.10 2.55
C ASN A 32 12.62 -3.66 2.95
N GLU A 33 13.91 -3.31 3.00
CA GLU A 33 14.37 -1.98 3.42
C GLU A 33 13.92 -0.84 2.48
N THR A 34 13.68 -1.14 1.20
CA THR A 34 13.39 -0.16 0.14
C THR A 34 12.06 -0.39 -0.57
N HIS A 35 11.47 -1.58 -0.48
CA HIS A 35 10.22 -1.94 -1.16
C HIS A 35 9.06 -2.04 -0.17
N PHE A 36 7.91 -1.52 -0.58
CA PHE A 36 6.73 -1.42 0.26
C PHE A 36 5.47 -1.75 -0.53
N LEU A 37 4.54 -2.46 0.10
CA LEU A 37 3.16 -2.49 -0.35
C LEU A 37 2.41 -1.33 0.26
N ILE A 38 1.60 -0.65 -0.54
CA ILE A 38 0.83 0.51 -0.12
C ILE A 38 -0.63 0.32 -0.49
N PHE A 39 -1.50 0.44 0.50
CA PHE A 39 -2.91 0.66 0.30
C PHE A 39 -3.21 2.15 0.27
N GLU A 40 -3.72 2.62 -0.85
CA GLU A 40 -4.37 3.92 -0.95
C GLU A 40 -5.86 3.75 -0.66
N LYS A 41 -6.41 4.56 0.23
CA LYS A 41 -7.84 4.66 0.49
C LYS A 41 -8.38 5.85 -0.28
N LYS A 42 -9.13 5.57 -1.34
CA LYS A 42 -9.79 6.57 -2.19
C LYS A 42 -11.30 6.43 -1.98
N GLU A 43 -11.87 7.34 -1.21
CA GLU A 43 -13.27 7.31 -0.79
C GLU A 43 -13.61 5.98 -0.06
N GLU A 44 -14.49 5.17 -0.64
CA GLU A 44 -14.91 3.85 -0.13
C GLU A 44 -14.12 2.68 -0.77
N THR A 45 -13.13 2.99 -1.61
CA THR A 45 -12.34 2.00 -2.35
C THR A 45 -10.89 1.98 -1.88
N TYR A 46 -10.22 0.85 -2.12
CA TYR A 46 -8.82 0.66 -1.76
C TYR A 46 -8.04 0.23 -2.99
N ASN A 47 -6.92 0.88 -3.27
CA ASN A 47 -6.01 0.46 -4.33
C ASN A 47 -4.73 -0.08 -3.69
N LEU A 48 -4.24 -1.21 -4.20
CA LEU A 48 -2.99 -1.82 -3.75
C LEU A 48 -1.89 -1.52 -4.76
N TYR A 49 -0.79 -0.99 -4.25
CA TYR A 49 0.40 -0.69 -5.02
C TYR A 49 1.60 -1.44 -4.46
N VAL A 50 2.57 -1.69 -5.33
CA VAL A 50 3.96 -1.94 -4.96
C VAL A 50 4.77 -0.70 -5.25
N SER A 51 5.67 -0.35 -4.34
CA SER A 51 6.45 0.85 -4.43
C SER A 51 7.88 0.64 -3.97
N LYS A 52 8.77 1.51 -4.44
CA LYS A 52 10.16 1.59 -4.00
C LYS A 52 10.45 3.00 -3.49
N TYR A 53 11.08 3.08 -2.33
CA TYR A 53 11.57 4.30 -1.69
C TYR A 53 13.02 4.09 -1.23
N ALA A 54 13.74 5.17 -0.93
CA ALA A 54 15.08 5.03 -0.38
C ALA A 54 15.03 4.41 1.03
N ASN A 55 13.96 4.68 1.79
CA ASN A 55 13.70 4.06 3.09
C ASN A 55 12.25 4.30 3.55
N LYS A 56 11.83 3.59 4.61
CA LYS A 56 10.47 3.67 5.17
C LYS A 56 9.99 5.06 5.61
N LYS A 57 10.90 6.00 5.90
CA LYS A 57 10.52 7.34 6.38
C LYS A 57 10.01 8.22 5.25
N GLU A 58 10.30 7.87 4.01
CA GLU A 58 9.88 8.62 2.83
C GLU A 58 8.47 8.28 2.37
N VAL A 59 7.96 7.10 2.73
CA VAL A 59 6.62 6.64 2.35
C VAL A 59 5.57 7.63 2.86
N GLY A 60 4.86 8.28 1.93
CA GLY A 60 3.84 9.29 2.24
C GLY A 60 4.38 10.70 2.52
N VAL A 61 5.68 10.94 2.28
CA VAL A 61 6.32 12.27 2.45
C VAL A 61 7.00 12.72 1.16
N ASN A 62 7.78 11.82 0.53
CA ASN A 62 8.43 12.07 -0.75
C ASN A 62 7.80 11.18 -1.83
N MET A 63 7.98 11.53 -3.10
CA MET A 63 7.54 10.67 -4.20
C MET A 63 8.34 9.35 -4.21
N PRO A 64 7.70 8.22 -4.54
CA PRO A 64 8.38 6.95 -4.72
C PRO A 64 9.35 6.98 -5.92
N GLU A 65 10.42 6.21 -5.85
CA GLU A 65 11.29 5.93 -7.01
C GLU A 65 10.56 5.09 -8.05
N ILE A 66 9.73 4.15 -7.60
CA ILE A 66 8.92 3.25 -8.43
C ILE A 66 7.55 3.14 -7.77
N LEU A 67 6.49 3.27 -8.56
CA LEU A 67 5.12 3.03 -8.12
C LEU A 67 4.37 2.25 -9.20
N GLU A 68 3.85 1.09 -8.84
CA GLU A 68 3.09 0.23 -9.75
C GLU A 68 1.79 -0.22 -9.07
N LEU A 69 0.67 -0.08 -9.78
CA LEU A 69 -0.64 -0.52 -9.34
C LEU A 69 -0.75 -2.04 -9.50
N LEU A 70 -0.95 -2.75 -8.38
CA LEU A 70 -1.16 -4.20 -8.38
C LEU A 70 -2.63 -4.57 -8.52
N VAL A 71 -3.49 -3.89 -7.76
CA VAL A 71 -4.93 -4.17 -7.72
C VAL A 71 -5.68 -2.87 -7.54
N GLU A 72 -6.53 -2.54 -8.51
CA GLU A 72 -7.51 -1.45 -8.36
C GLU A 72 -8.76 -1.98 -7.65
N ASN A 73 -9.40 -1.15 -6.81
CA ASN A 73 -10.64 -1.51 -6.11
C ASN A 73 -10.53 -2.85 -5.35
N TYR A 74 -9.46 -3.00 -4.59
CA TYR A 74 -9.16 -4.17 -3.78
C TYR A 74 -10.35 -4.59 -2.92
N ASP A 75 -10.94 -5.73 -3.30
CA ASP A 75 -11.92 -6.46 -2.52
C ASP A 75 -11.28 -7.68 -1.84
N LYS A 76 -11.28 -7.69 -0.50
CA LYS A 76 -10.81 -8.80 0.33
C LYS A 76 -11.58 -10.10 0.11
N SER A 77 -12.77 -10.06 -0.47
CA SER A 77 -13.62 -11.23 -0.74
C SER A 77 -13.14 -11.99 -1.97
N ILE A 78 -12.43 -11.32 -2.87
CA ILE A 78 -11.87 -11.89 -4.11
C ILE A 78 -10.54 -12.61 -3.79
N PRO A 79 -10.43 -13.93 -4.06
CA PRO A 79 -9.21 -14.69 -3.82
C PRO A 79 -7.97 -14.12 -4.51
N GLU A 80 -8.10 -13.70 -5.76
CA GLU A 80 -7.02 -13.17 -6.61
C GLU A 80 -6.39 -11.94 -5.97
N HIS A 81 -7.20 -11.04 -5.42
CA HIS A 81 -6.72 -9.87 -4.70
C HIS A 81 -5.91 -10.25 -3.46
N ARG A 82 -6.39 -11.22 -2.67
CA ARG A 82 -5.64 -11.74 -1.52
C ARG A 82 -4.33 -12.40 -1.94
N MET A 83 -4.31 -13.05 -3.10
CA MET A 83 -3.11 -13.69 -3.65
C MET A 83 -2.07 -12.66 -4.09
N ALA A 84 -2.47 -11.49 -4.60
CA ALA A 84 -1.55 -10.41 -4.96
C ALA A 84 -0.67 -10.01 -3.77
N ILE A 85 -1.23 -9.83 -2.57
CA ILE A 85 -0.42 -9.54 -1.36
C ILE A 85 0.54 -10.68 -1.04
N LYS A 86 0.06 -11.93 -1.11
CA LYS A 86 0.87 -13.12 -0.81
C LYS A 86 2.04 -13.32 -1.74
N GLN A 87 1.98 -12.84 -2.98
CA GLN A 87 3.10 -12.95 -3.92
C GLN A 87 4.33 -12.14 -3.49
N TYR A 88 4.15 -11.09 -2.68
CA TYR A 88 5.23 -10.21 -2.26
C TYR A 88 5.69 -10.44 -0.80
N LEU A 89 4.83 -11.02 0.05
CA LEU A 89 5.13 -11.32 1.46
C LEU A 89 5.50 -12.79 1.72
N ASN A 90 5.70 -13.60 0.66
CA ASN A 90 6.07 -15.01 0.75
C ASN A 90 7.58 -15.25 0.82
#